data_AF-A0A2H9PD61-F1
#
_entry.id   AF-A0A2H9PD61-F1
#
_cell.length_a   1.000
_cell.length_b   1.000
_cell.length_c   1.000
_cell.angle_alpha   90.00
_cell.angle_beta   90.00
_cell.angle_gamma   90.00
#
_symmetry.space_group_name_H-M   'P 1'
#
loop_
_entity.id
_entity.type
_entity.pdbx_description
1 polymer ?
#
loop_
_entity_poly.entity_id
_entity_poly.type
_entity_poly.pdbx_seq_one_letter_code
_entity_poly.pdbx_strand_id
1 'polypeptide(L)' 'MKVLDMTPIIKKYSGYFVALSYDRKKVLGKGCTPEKALKEAREKGFKDPILTKIPEKNSLYLL' A
#
# COMPACT_ATOMS: atom_id res chain seq x y z
N MET A 1 -3.84 19.69 10.32
CA MET A 1 -3.86 18.31 9.77
C MET A 1 -3.06 18.28 8.48
N LYS A 2 -2.09 17.38 8.34
CA LYS A 2 -1.31 17.24 7.10
C LYS A 2 -2.09 16.29 6.18
N VAL A 3 -2.68 16.83 5.13
CA VAL A 3 -3.46 16.04 4.17
C VAL A 3 -2.47 15.18 3.36
N LEU A 4 -2.60 13.86 3.44
CA LEU A 4 -1.76 12.94 2.69
C LEU A 4 -2.46 12.62 1.37
N ASP A 5 -1.92 13.13 0.26
CA ASP A 5 -2.46 12.80 -1.05
C ASP A 5 -2.08 11.36 -1.43
N MET A 6 -3.02 10.43 -1.26
CA MET A 6 -2.85 9.01 -1.59
C MET A 6 -3.28 8.69 -3.04
N THR A 7 -3.82 9.66 -3.77
CA THR A 7 -4.28 9.54 -5.16
C THR A 7 -3.25 8.90 -6.09
N PRO A 8 -1.96 9.29 -6.10
CA PRO A 8 -0.96 8.67 -6.98
C PRO A 8 -0.67 7.22 -6.60
N ILE A 9 -0.72 6.89 -5.30
CA ILE A 9 -0.49 5.53 -4.81
C ILE A 9 -1.67 4.63 -5.22
N ILE A 10 -2.90 5.11 -5.02
CA ILE A 10 -4.10 4.38 -5.38
C ILE A 10 -4.15 4.12 -6.89
N LYS A 11 -3.86 5.13 -7.72
CA LYS A 11 -3.83 4.96 -9.18
C LYS A 11 -2.72 4.00 -9.64
N LYS A 12 -1.51 4.08 -9.06
CA LYS A 12 -0.35 3.30 -9.50
C LYS A 12 -0.39 1.84 -9.02
N TYR A 13 -1.02 1.59 -7.87
CA TYR A 13 -1.05 0.27 -7.23
C TYR A 13 -2.47 -0.28 -7.11
N SER A 14 -3.40 0.18 -7.94
CA SER A 14 -4.78 -0.31 -7.99
C SER A 14 -4.81 -1.84 -8.12
N GLY A 15 -5.51 -2.54 -7.22
CA GLY A 15 -5.60 -4.01 -7.19
C GLY A 15 -4.44 -4.72 -6.49
N TYR A 16 -3.39 -3.99 -6.08
CA TYR A 16 -2.24 -4.57 -5.38
C TYR A 16 -2.34 -4.40 -3.86
N PHE A 17 -1.69 -5.32 -3.15
CA PHE A 17 -1.25 -5.10 -1.80
C PHE A 17 0.02 -4.25 -1.82
N VAL A 18 0.02 -3.19 -1.02
CA VAL A 18 1.18 -2.33 -0.81
C VAL A 18 1.58 -2.34 0.65
N ALA A 19 2.87 -2.51 0.88
CA ALA A 19 3.51 -2.32 2.16
C ALA A 19 3.93 -0.84 2.25
N LEU A 20 3.32 -0.10 3.14
CA LEU A 20 3.59 1.33 3.37
C LEU A 20 4.57 1.52 4.52
N SER A 21 5.35 2.60 4.45
CA SER A 21 6.13 3.09 5.58
C SER A 21 5.21 3.52 6.72
N TYR A 22 5.72 3.57 7.95
CA TYR A 22 4.98 4.06 9.13
C TYR A 22 4.35 5.45 8.90
N ASP A 23 5.08 6.32 8.20
CA ASP A 23 4.64 7.67 7.83
C ASP A 23 3.63 7.71 6.66
N ARG A 24 3.24 6.54 6.12
CA ARG A 24 2.31 6.31 4.98
C ARG A 24 2.63 7.07 3.69
N LYS A 25 3.76 7.78 3.63
CA LYS A 25 4.20 8.55 2.45
C LYS A 25 4.89 7.71 1.37
N LYS A 26 5.43 6.54 1.72
CA LYS A 26 6.20 5.72 0.78
C LYS A 26 5.69 4.28 0.74
N VAL A 27 5.60 3.76 -0.48
CA VAL A 27 5.39 2.34 -0.74
C VAL A 27 6.75 1.64 -0.66
N LEU A 28 6.91 0.84 0.39
CA LEU A 28 8.08 0.01 0.66
C LEU A 28 8.00 -1.32 -0.08
N GLY A 29 6.82 -1.81 -0.42
CA GLY A 29 6.66 -3.06 -1.16
C GLY A 29 5.34 -3.11 -1.91
N LYS A 30 5.26 -3.89 -2.99
CA LYS A 30 4.02 -4.15 -3.72
C LYS A 30 3.88 -5.63 -4.07
N GLY A 31 2.65 -6.11 -4.21
CA GLY A 31 2.41 -7.48 -4.67
C GLY A 31 0.94 -7.78 -4.86
N CYS A 32 0.61 -8.76 -5.70
CA CYS A 32 -0.77 -9.25 -5.83
C CYS A 32 -1.24 -9.99 -4.58
N THR A 33 -0.29 -10.41 -3.73
CA THR A 33 -0.55 -11.08 -2.45
C THR A 33 0.11 -10.29 -1.31
N PRO A 34 -0.44 -10.37 -0.08
CA PRO A 34 0.12 -9.72 1.08
C PRO A 34 1.56 -10.16 1.36
N GLU A 35 1.84 -11.45 1.17
CA GLU A 35 3.18 -12.02 1.34
C GLU A 35 4.21 -11.42 0.39
N LYS A 36 3.85 -11.20 -0.88
CA LYS A 36 4.76 -10.55 -1.84
C LYS A 36 5.07 -9.11 -1.44
N ALA A 37 4.05 -8.36 -1.02
CA ALA A 37 4.23 -6.98 -0.56
C ALA A 37 5.13 -6.90 0.70
N LEU A 38 4.92 -7.81 1.66
CA LEU A 38 5.75 -7.90 2.86
C LEU A 38 7.17 -8.37 2.56
N LYS A 39 7.33 -9.35 1.66
CA LYS A 39 8.64 -9.84 1.24
C LYS A 39 9.47 -8.71 0.62
N GLU A 40 8.89 -7.97 -0.33
CA GLU A 40 9.59 -6.84 -0.97
C GLU A 40 9.97 -5.74 0.05
N ALA A 41 9.12 -5.49 1.05
CA ALA A 41 9.43 -4.54 2.11
C ALA A 41 10.55 -5.05 3.06
N ARG A 42 10.55 -6.34 3.39
CA ARG A 42 11.59 -6.99 4.20
C ARG A 42 12.94 -7.01 3.47
N GLU A 43 12.94 -7.27 2.16
CA GLU A 43 14.14 -7.21 1.31
C GLU A 43 14.76 -5.80 1.30
N LYS A 44 13.94 -4.76 1.48
CA LYS A 44 14.40 -3.38 1.64
C LYS A 44 14.80 -3.00 3.08
N GLY A 45 14.80 -3.97 4.01
CA GLY A 45 15.21 -3.77 5.40
C GLY A 45 14.11 -3.25 6.34
N PHE A 46 12.85 -3.22 5.90
CA PHE A 46 11.73 -2.75 6.73
C PHE A 46 11.07 -3.94 7.45
N LYS A 47 11.14 -3.94 8.78
CA LYS A 47 10.61 -5.03 9.63
C LYS A 47 9.10 -4.93 9.86
N ASP A 48 8.56 -3.71 10.00
CA ASP A 48 7.15 -3.45 10.32
C ASP A 48 6.47 -2.50 9.31
N PRO A 49 6.30 -2.93 8.05
CA PRO A 49 5.53 -2.16 7.08
C PRO A 49 4.02 -2.27 7.33
N ILE A 50 3.29 -1.18 7.12
CA ILE A 50 1.82 -1.17 7.17
C ILE A 50 1.29 -1.79 5.88
N LEU A 51 0.71 -2.98 5.96
CA LEU A 51 0.11 -3.62 4.81
C LEU A 51 -1.24 -2.99 4.49
N THR A 52 -1.48 -2.63 3.23
CA THR A 52 -2.72 -2.03 2.76
C THR A 52 -3.11 -2.62 1.42
N LYS A 53 -4.36 -3.07 1.28
CA LYS A 53 -4.92 -3.52 0.00
C LYS A 53 -5.52 -2.32 -0.71
N ILE A 54 -5.03 -2.02 -1.90
CA ILE A 54 -5.63 -0.99 -2.74
C ILE A 54 -6.75 -1.63 -3.55
N PRO A 55 -7.99 -1.13 -3.43
CA PRO A 55 -9.10 -1.65 -4.22
C PRO A 55 -8.87 -1.32 -5.69
N GLU A 56 -9.15 -2.29 -6.56
CA GLU A 56 -8.90 -2.17 -8.01
C GLU A 56 -9.90 -1.25 -8.72
N LYS A 57 -11.10 -1.17 -8.16
CA LYS A 57 -12.14 -0.20 -8.49
C LYS A 57 -12.40 0.65 -7.28
N ASN A 58 -12.70 1.93 -7.52
CA ASN A 58 -13.17 2.89 -6.52
C ASN A 58 -14.62 2.55 -6.09
N SER A 59 -14.86 1.29 -5.71
CA SER A 59 -16.14 0.80 -5.23
C SER A 59 -16.24 1.17 -3.76
N LEU A 60 -16.51 2.45 -3.52
CA LEU A 60 -17.04 2.92 -2.25
C LEU A 60 -18.42 2.26 -2.10
N TYR A 61 -18.47 1.08 -1.50
CA TYR A 61 -19.74 0.51 -1.05
C TYR A 61 -20.12 1.23 0.24
N LEU A 62 -20.98 2.24 0.12
CA LEU A 62 -21.80 2.74 1.22
C LEU A 62 -22.95 1.75 1.38
N LEU A 63 -22.92 0.95 2.46
CA LEU A 63 -24.07 0.20 2.94
C LEU A 63 -24.95 1.11 3.81
#